data_AF-A0A0N0H1L5-F1
#
_entry.id   AF-A0A0N0H1L5-F1
#
_cell.length_a   1.000
_cell.length_b   1.000
_cell.length_c   1.000
_cell.angle_alpha   90.00
_cell.angle_beta   90.00
_cell.angle_gamma   90.00
#
_symmetry.space_group_name_H-M   'P 1'
#
loop_
_entity.id
_entity.type
_entity.pdbx_description
1 polymer ?
#
loop_
_entity_poly.entity_id
_entity_poly.type
_entity_poly.pdbx_seq_one_letter_code
_entity_poly.pdbx_strand_id
1 'polypeptide(L)'
;MRRVATEPSAALRIWPLSVTTSAAEAGRVVVARDWASRFFLGRASCLEMSLAASLASTLHGRAVDWYMGCRFAPCESHAWIEVDSPPIGEPGTPDHPFKVTLRT
;
A
#
# COMPACT_ATOMS: atom_id res chain seq x y z
N MET A 1 -11.58 7.37 16.38
CA MET A 1 -11.17 6.75 15.11
C MET A 1 -11.81 5.37 15.04
N ARG A 2 -12.91 5.20 14.29
CA ARG A 2 -13.68 3.96 14.29
C ARG A 2 -12.95 2.94 13.41
N ARG A 3 -12.38 1.90 14.02
CA ARG A 3 -11.78 0.75 13.34
C ARG A 3 -12.82 0.14 12.41
N VAL A 4 -12.59 0.21 11.11
CA VAL A 4 -13.29 -0.67 10.17
C VAL A 4 -12.56 -2.01 10.25
N ALA A 5 -13.04 -2.88 11.13
CA ALA A 5 -12.64 -4.27 11.13
C ALA A 5 -13.42 -4.94 9.99
N THR A 6 -12.74 -5.28 8.89
CA THR A 6 -13.35 -6.06 7.80
C THR A 6 -12.30 -6.92 7.09
N GLU A 7 -12.82 -8.04 6.60
CA GLU A 7 -12.21 -9.23 6.03
C GLU A 7 -11.12 -8.99 4.97
N PRO A 8 -10.17 -9.94 4.77
CA PRO A 8 -9.19 -9.85 3.70
C PRO A 8 -9.91 -9.70 2.36
N SER A 9 -9.47 -8.69 1.60
CA SER A 9 -10.07 -8.34 0.32
C SER A 9 -10.11 -9.53 -0.63
N ALA A 10 -11.30 -9.79 -1.18
CA ALA A 10 -11.57 -10.86 -2.12
C ALA A 10 -10.98 -10.61 -3.53
N ALA A 11 -10.32 -9.47 -3.76
CA ALA A 11 -9.96 -9.00 -5.09
C ALA A 11 -8.84 -9.80 -5.78
N LEU A 12 -8.20 -10.75 -5.10
CA LEU A 12 -7.16 -11.57 -5.69
C LEU A 12 -7.33 -13.08 -5.47
N ARG A 13 -8.57 -13.58 -5.62
CA ARG A 13 -8.94 -15.00 -5.51
C ARG A 13 -8.30 -15.95 -6.54
N ILE A 14 -7.47 -15.45 -7.45
CA ILE A 14 -6.85 -16.24 -8.54
C ILE A 14 -5.44 -16.72 -8.15
N TRP A 15 -4.81 -16.10 -7.15
CA TRP A 15 -3.44 -16.44 -6.73
C TRP A 15 -3.43 -17.04 -5.31
N PRO A 16 -2.71 -18.15 -5.06
CA PRO A 16 -2.60 -18.72 -3.73
C PRO A 16 -1.68 -17.86 -2.86
N LEU A 17 -2.18 -16.71 -2.40
CA LEU A 17 -1.53 -15.88 -1.39
C LEU A 17 -1.48 -16.70 -0.09
N SER A 18 -0.34 -17.33 0.19
CA SER A 18 -0.21 -18.32 1.27
C SER A 18 0.77 -17.88 2.36
N VAL A 19 1.35 -16.68 2.24
CA VAL A 19 2.33 -16.18 3.20
C VAL A 19 1.83 -14.88 3.81
N THR A 20 1.69 -14.86 5.13
CA THR A 20 1.56 -13.64 5.92
C THR A 20 2.80 -12.79 5.66
N THR A 21 2.61 -11.63 5.02
CA THR A 21 3.70 -10.68 4.79
C THR A 21 4.06 -10.03 6.10
N SER A 22 5.34 -9.96 6.45
CA SER A 22 5.80 -9.12 7.55
C SER A 22 6.00 -7.67 7.08
N ALA A 23 5.87 -6.70 8.00
CA ALA A 23 6.17 -5.29 7.69
C ALA A 23 7.59 -5.09 7.11
N ALA A 24 8.56 -5.90 7.57
CA ALA A 24 9.92 -5.88 7.04
C ALA A 24 10.01 -6.35 5.57
N GLU A 25 9.21 -7.36 5.19
CA GLU A 25 9.12 -7.81 3.80
C GLU A 25 8.44 -6.80 2.90
N ALA A 26 7.31 -6.24 3.34
CA ALA A 26 6.65 -5.16 2.62
C ALA A 26 7.60 -3.95 2.45
N GLY A 27 8.39 -3.63 3.48
CA GLY A 27 9.43 -2.60 3.42
C GLY A 27 10.47 -2.90 2.34
N ARG A 28 10.91 -4.16 2.17
CA ARG A 28 11.82 -4.54 1.09
C ARG A 28 11.20 -4.32 -0.29
N VAL A 29 9.91 -4.61 -0.45
CA VAL A 29 9.20 -4.37 -1.72
C VAL A 29 9.13 -2.88 -2.04
N VAL A 30 8.84 -2.04 -1.04
CA VAL A 30 8.82 -0.57 -1.17
C VAL A 30 10.19 -0.03 -1.60
N VAL A 31 11.27 -0.48 -0.94
CA VAL A 31 12.65 -0.11 -1.30
C VAL A 31 13.01 -0.57 -2.71
N ALA A 32 12.66 -1.80 -3.08
CA ALA A 32 12.92 -2.33 -4.42
C ALA A 32 12.15 -1.55 -5.51
N ARG A 33 10.89 -1.21 -5.23
CA ARG A 33 10.07 -0.35 -6.09
C ARG A 33 10.70 1.03 -6.25
N ASP A 34 11.18 1.67 -5.19
CA ASP A 34 11.85 2.98 -5.28
C ASP A 34 13.12 2.92 -6.09
N TRP A 35 13.87 1.83 -5.97
CA TRP A 35 15.03 1.62 -6.82
C TRP A 35 14.61 1.47 -8.29
N ALA A 36 13.57 0.68 -8.57
CA ALA A 36 13.07 0.44 -9.93
C ALA A 36 12.47 1.70 -10.59
N SER A 37 11.78 2.55 -9.82
CA SER A 37 11.15 3.77 -10.33
C SER A 37 12.17 4.77 -10.88
N ARG A 38 13.43 4.70 -10.45
CA ARG A 38 14.54 5.52 -10.98
C ARG A 38 14.84 5.27 -12.46
N PHE A 39 14.41 4.12 -13.00
CA PHE A 39 14.56 3.77 -14.41
C PHE A 39 13.29 4.05 -15.23
N PHE A 40 12.22 4.53 -14.59
CA PHE A 40 11.01 4.94 -15.26
C PHE A 40 11.17 6.38 -15.76
N LEU A 41 11.01 6.60 -17.06
CA LEU A 41 11.18 7.92 -17.70
C LEU A 41 10.01 8.88 -17.40
N GLY A 42 8.92 8.39 -16.80
CA GLY A 42 7.77 9.18 -16.38
C GLY A 42 7.79 9.55 -14.90
N ARG A 43 6.75 10.23 -14.44
CA ARG A 43 6.46 10.38 -13.00
C ARG A 43 5.51 9.29 -12.57
N ALA A 44 5.77 8.68 -11.43
CA ALA A 44 4.85 7.77 -10.76
C ALA A 44 4.26 8.46 -9.53
N SER A 45 2.94 8.59 -9.51
CA SER A 45 2.16 9.12 -8.40
C SER A 45 2.04 8.12 -7.24
N CYS A 46 1.53 8.56 -6.10
CA CYS A 46 1.27 7.69 -4.93
C CYS A 46 0.41 6.47 -5.29
N LEU A 47 -0.56 6.62 -6.20
CA LEU A 47 -1.40 5.52 -6.67
C LEU A 47 -0.60 4.46 -7.43
N GLU A 48 0.21 4.87 -8.40
CA GLU A 48 1.00 3.95 -9.22
C GLU A 48 2.08 3.27 -8.39
N MET A 49 2.73 4.01 -7.49
CA MET A 49 3.77 3.48 -6.62
C MET A 49 3.25 2.48 -5.60
N SER A 50 2.08 2.72 -5.01
CA SER A 50 1.45 1.78 -4.08
C SER A 50 0.87 0.56 -4.80
N LEU A 51 0.31 0.74 -5.99
CA LEU A 51 -0.13 -0.37 -6.85
C LEU A 51 1.04 -1.27 -7.26
N ALA A 52 2.16 -0.69 -7.69
CA ALA A 52 3.35 -1.44 -8.05
C ALA A 52 3.87 -2.29 -6.88
N ALA A 53 3.84 -1.75 -5.66
CA ALA A 53 4.23 -2.49 -4.46
C ALA A 53 3.23 -3.62 -4.11
N SER A 54 1.92 -3.38 -4.27
CA SER A 54 0.88 -4.40 -4.07
C SER A 54 1.01 -5.56 -5.09
N LEU A 55 1.21 -5.24 -6.36
CA LEU A 55 1.43 -6.22 -7.42
C LEU A 55 2.74 -6.99 -7.23
N ALA A 56 3.84 -6.32 -6.88
CA ALA A 56 5.10 -6.98 -6.60
C ALA A 56 4.98 -7.97 -5.42
N SER A 57 4.29 -7.57 -4.35
CA SER A 57 4.01 -8.46 -3.21
C SER A 57 3.19 -9.67 -3.65
N THR A 58 2.12 -9.44 -4.41
CA THR A 58 1.27 -10.47 -4.99
C THR A 58 2.05 -11.48 -5.84
N LEU A 59 2.91 -11.00 -6.74
CA LEU A 59 3.75 -11.85 -7.61
C LEU A 59 4.73 -12.71 -6.81
N HIS A 60 5.09 -12.26 -5.61
CA HIS A 60 5.89 -13.02 -4.65
C HIS A 60 5.05 -13.92 -3.70
N GLY A 61 3.76 -14.11 -3.96
CA GLY A 61 2.87 -14.96 -3.16
C GLY A 61 2.50 -14.37 -1.79
N ARG A 62 2.66 -13.05 -1.64
CA ARG A 62 2.49 -12.30 -0.40
C ARG A 62 1.25 -11.41 -0.46
N ALA A 63 0.41 -11.47 0.59
CA ALA A 63 -0.75 -10.59 0.71
C ALA A 63 -0.35 -9.28 1.42
N VAL A 64 -0.80 -8.15 0.88
CA VAL A 64 -0.70 -6.83 1.52
C VAL A 64 -2.05 -6.14 1.36
N ASP A 65 -2.41 -5.29 2.33
CA ASP A 65 -3.59 -4.46 2.16
C ASP A 65 -3.23 -3.23 1.35
N TRP A 66 -4.01 -2.92 0.32
CA TRP A 66 -3.82 -1.72 -0.48
C TRP A 66 -4.89 -0.69 -0.17
N TYR A 67 -4.47 0.48 0.28
CA TYR A 67 -5.35 1.55 0.73
C TYR A 67 -5.32 2.73 -0.22
N MET A 68 -6.49 3.32 -0.45
CA MET A 68 -6.64 4.65 -1.05
C MET A 68 -7.46 5.52 -0.10
N GLY A 69 -6.96 6.71 0.14
CA GLY A 69 -7.61 7.69 0.99
C GLY A 69 -7.55 9.09 0.40
N CYS A 70 -8.29 9.99 1.01
CA CYS A 70 -8.22 11.41 0.71
C CYS A 70 -8.33 12.25 1.98
N ARG A 71 -7.88 13.49 1.86
CA ARG A 71 -8.17 14.57 2.79
C ARG A 71 -8.77 15.74 2.03
N PHE A 72 -9.53 16.56 2.74
CA PHE A 72 -10.24 17.70 2.17
C PHE A 72 -9.62 19.06 2.54
N ALA A 73 -8.69 19.09 3.51
CA ALA A 73 -8.05 20.33 3.96
C ALA A 73 -6.58 20.08 4.38
N PRO A 74 -5.60 20.52 3.56
CA PRO A 74 -5.73 20.77 2.12
C PRO A 74 -6.24 19.52 1.37
N CYS A 75 -6.82 19.70 0.18
CA CYS A 75 -7.35 18.60 -0.61
C CYS A 75 -6.20 17.79 -1.21
N GLU A 76 -6.12 16.50 -0.86
CA GLU A 76 -5.09 15.60 -1.36
C GLU A 76 -5.60 14.16 -1.36
N SER A 77 -5.27 13.42 -2.41
CA SER A 77 -5.47 11.97 -2.51
C SER A 77 -4.16 11.25 -2.21
N HIS A 78 -4.22 10.16 -1.46
CA HIS A 78 -3.05 9.34 -1.16
C HIS A 78 -3.37 7.85 -1.26
N ALA A 79 -2.37 7.06 -1.59
CA ALA A 79 -2.50 5.61 -1.69
C ALA A 79 -1.22 4.94 -1.17
N TRP A 80 -1.38 3.89 -0.38
CA TRP A 80 -0.29 3.21 0.32
C TRP A 80 -0.61 1.72 0.50
N ILE A 81 0.39 0.93 0.88
CA ILE A 81 0.18 -0.44 1.35
C ILE A 81 0.35 -0.49 2.86
N GLU A 82 -0.37 -1.41 3.50
CA GLU A 82 -0.31 -1.64 4.94
C GLU A 82 -0.17 -3.13 5.23
N VAL A 83 0.56 -3.44 6.30
CA VAL A 83 0.69 -4.79 6.85
C VAL A 83 0.58 -4.66 8.35
N ASP A 84 -0.49 -5.22 8.93
CA ASP A 84 -0.79 -5.21 10.37
C ASP A 84 -0.79 -3.82 11.05
N SER A 85 -0.80 -2.74 10.27
CA SER A 85 -0.55 -1.36 10.70
C SER A 85 0.85 -1.14 11.28
N PRO A 86 1.55 -0.03 10.97
CA PRO A 86 1.13 1.18 10.22
C PRO A 86 1.38 1.10 8.69
N PRO A 87 1.00 2.13 7.93
CA PRO A 87 1.39 2.28 6.52
C PRO A 87 2.89 2.07 6.27
N ILE A 88 3.24 1.33 5.22
CA ILE A 88 4.62 0.97 4.92
C ILE A 88 5.25 1.99 3.97
N GLY A 89 6.43 2.50 4.33
CA GLY A 89 7.16 3.48 3.51
C GLY A 89 6.65 4.92 3.65
N GLU A 90 5.70 5.14 4.56
CA GLU A 90 5.15 6.46 4.86
C GLU A 90 5.91 7.11 6.03
N PRO A 91 5.90 8.46 6.14
CA PRO A 91 6.46 9.15 7.29
C PRO A 91 5.82 8.64 8.60
N GLY A 92 6.66 8.33 9.61
CA GLY A 92 6.19 7.78 10.88
C GLY A 92 5.27 8.72 11.69
N THR A 93 5.28 10.01 11.37
CA THR A 93 4.26 10.98 11.79
C THR A 93 3.77 11.70 10.55
N PRO A 94 2.67 11.25 9.93
CA PRO A 94 2.07 12.04 8.87
C PRO A 94 1.61 13.37 9.47
N ASP A 95 1.91 14.48 8.81
CA ASP A 95 1.54 15.81 9.30
C ASP A 95 0.03 15.93 9.59
N HIS A 96 -0.79 15.04 8.98
CA HIS A 96 -2.24 14.89 9.21
C HIS A 96 -2.77 13.53 8.70
N PRO A 97 -3.87 12.99 9.29
CA PRO A 97 -4.40 11.68 8.89
C PRO A 97 -5.28 11.72 7.62
N PHE A 98 -5.04 10.81 6.68
CA PHE A 98 -5.94 10.56 5.54
C PHE A 98 -7.19 9.79 5.98
N LYS A 99 -8.35 10.10 5.36
CA LYS A 99 -9.55 9.26 5.49
C LYS A 99 -9.49 8.15 4.44
N VAL A 100 -9.46 6.91 4.88
CA VAL A 100 -9.52 5.73 4.00
C VAL A 100 -10.87 5.70 3.29
N THR A 101 -10.81 5.61 1.96
CA THR A 101 -11.98 5.48 1.09
C THR A 101 -12.12 4.07 0.53
N LEU A 102 -10.99 3.45 0.17
CA LEU A 102 -10.94 2.07 -0.31
C LEU A 102 -9.81 1.31 0.37
N ARG A 103 -10.07 0.03 0.68
CA ARG A 103 -9.07 -0.96 1.04
C ARG A 103 -9.33 -2.21 0.19
N THR A 104 -8.29 -2.76 -0.42
CA THR A 104 -8.33 -4.02 -1.17
C THR A 104 -7.19 -4.94 -0.80
#